data_AF-G0V297-F1
#
_entry.id   AF-G0V297-F1
#
_cell.length_a   1.000
_cell.length_b   1.000
_cell.length_c   1.000
_cell.angle_alpha   90.00
_cell.angle_beta   90.00
_cell.angle_gamma   90.00
#
_symmetry.space_group_name_H-M   'P 1'
#
loop_
_entity.id
_entity.type
_entity.pdbx_description
1 polymer ?
#
loop_
_entity_poly.entity_id
_entity_poly.type
_entity_poly.pdbx_seq_one_letter_code
_entity_poly.pdbx_strand_id
1 'polypeptide(L)'
;MFSLYIYPFQSQRIKNKVFMKACRPFFCRVFGRKTQGTAKENVIQWMFNSDEPFTHDNTFLMHSPFSFGTAPPCGYASQDVARSISLQYQKHVYAYALFSGDAIFERARTRCIVDDNIDPSRFFVHPLVLARHPERIPSFFGAERSPFLIEILTDLIRAHDEEAPLVHKCRLLGMDQAKWVSFLRGLCLCVAQRLPVVSQAVFVIEDCIIGSCGSDFLPLAGDYNARGVAVAEAIMEAAVEFGSIPLADLSLCLYRQFLTETPIDVMKRLSICTTRSERRSLEWGLRGTTKRIS
;
A
#
# COMPACT_ATOMS: atom_id res chain seq x y z
N MET A 1 8.05 -53.49 20.85
CA MET A 1 6.76 -52.76 20.85
C MET A 1 6.70 -52.04 22.19
N PHE A 2 6.92 -50.73 22.31
CA PHE A 2 6.26 -49.60 21.66
C PHE A 2 7.27 -48.47 21.39
N SER A 3 7.16 -47.82 20.23
CA SER A 3 7.76 -46.52 19.96
C SER A 3 6.61 -45.52 19.82
N LEU A 4 6.56 -44.52 20.69
CA LEU A 4 5.59 -43.43 20.66
C LEU A 4 6.38 -42.16 20.32
N TYR A 5 6.28 -41.76 19.06
CA TYR A 5 6.82 -40.51 18.55
C TYR A 5 6.04 -39.32 19.10
N ILE A 6 6.75 -38.43 19.79
CA ILE A 6 6.33 -37.07 20.08
C ILE A 6 6.89 -36.16 18.96
N TYR A 7 6.07 -35.18 18.54
CA TYR A 7 6.32 -33.98 17.71
C TYR A 7 5.80 -33.97 16.26
N PRO A 8 4.82 -33.08 16.00
CA PRO A 8 4.81 -32.29 14.77
C PRO A 8 4.73 -30.77 14.99
N PHE A 9 4.93 -30.24 16.21
CA PHE A 9 4.75 -28.79 16.47
C PHE A 9 6.00 -27.91 16.23
N GLN A 10 7.20 -28.50 16.11
CA GLN A 10 8.44 -27.74 15.91
C GLN A 10 8.77 -27.43 14.43
N SER A 11 8.23 -28.19 13.48
CA SER A 11 8.54 -28.03 12.04
C SER A 11 7.89 -26.78 11.42
N GLN A 12 6.71 -26.36 11.90
CA GLN A 12 6.05 -25.13 11.44
C GLN A 12 6.76 -23.85 11.91
N ARG A 13 7.30 -23.82 13.13
CA ARG A 13 8.04 -22.65 13.65
C ARG A 13 9.34 -22.35 12.89
N ILE A 14 9.98 -23.36 12.31
CA ILE A 14 11.24 -23.20 11.58
C ILE A 14 10.99 -22.61 10.18
N LYS A 15 9.91 -23.03 9.50
CA LYS A 15 9.48 -22.40 8.24
C LYS A 15 9.02 -20.94 8.44
N ASN A 16 8.36 -20.65 9.55
CA ASN A 16 7.94 -19.29 9.92
C ASN A 16 9.11 -18.32 10.20
N LYS A 17 10.34 -18.81 10.46
CA LYS A 17 11.51 -17.93 10.67
C LYS A 17 12.19 -17.48 9.37
N VAL A 18 12.02 -18.23 8.28
CA VAL A 18 12.53 -17.87 6.94
C VAL A 18 11.65 -16.77 6.30
N PHE A 19 10.39 -16.67 6.73
CA PHE A 19 9.33 -15.73 6.33
C PHE A 19 9.79 -14.25 6.19
N MET A 20 10.70 -13.75 7.04
CA MET A 20 10.85 -12.29 7.25
C MET A 20 12.21 -11.69 6.89
N LYS A 21 13.13 -12.47 6.31
CA LYS A 21 14.41 -11.91 5.82
C LYS A 21 14.23 -11.13 4.50
N ALA A 22 13.19 -11.44 3.71
CA ALA A 22 12.96 -10.86 2.38
C ALA A 22 12.06 -9.60 2.38
N CYS A 23 11.08 -9.48 3.30
CA CYS A 23 10.15 -8.34 3.35
C CYS A 23 10.65 -7.16 4.22
N ARG A 24 11.66 -7.38 5.07
CA ARG A 24 12.22 -6.35 5.98
C ARG A 24 13.02 -5.23 5.29
N PRO A 25 13.79 -5.48 4.21
CA PRO A 25 14.49 -4.41 3.47
C PRO A 25 13.55 -3.41 2.81
N PHE A 26 12.29 -3.81 2.58
CA PHE A 26 11.28 -3.02 1.89
C PHE A 26 10.99 -1.69 2.61
N PHE A 27 10.72 -1.72 3.91
CA PHE A 27 10.45 -0.49 4.68
C PHE A 27 11.73 0.30 4.99
N CYS A 28 12.88 -0.36 5.16
CA CYS A 28 14.16 0.34 5.26
C CYS A 28 14.51 1.13 3.99
N ARG A 29 14.04 0.70 2.79
CA ARG A 29 14.21 1.44 1.52
C ARG A 29 13.24 2.63 1.39
N VAL A 30 11.98 2.49 1.80
CA VAL A 30 11.00 3.60 1.82
C VAL A 30 11.43 4.73 2.76
N PHE A 31 12.11 4.38 3.87
CA PHE A 31 12.65 5.30 4.87
C PHE A 31 14.17 5.52 4.75
N GLY A 32 14.79 5.08 3.65
CA GLY A 32 16.24 5.11 3.43
C GLY A 32 16.84 6.52 3.45
N ARG A 33 17.91 6.66 4.23
CA ARG A 33 18.68 7.89 4.55
C ARG A 33 18.96 8.79 3.33
N LYS A 34 18.83 10.11 3.55
CA LYS A 34 19.55 11.14 2.78
C LYS A 34 21.04 10.78 2.77
N THR A 35 21.53 10.27 1.66
CA THR A 35 22.94 10.44 1.28
C THR A 35 22.91 11.14 -0.07
N GLN A 36 23.64 12.25 -0.14
CA GLN A 36 23.79 13.08 -1.32
C GLN A 36 24.28 12.26 -2.51
N GLY A 37 23.82 12.61 -3.71
CA GLY A 37 24.45 12.17 -4.95
C GLY A 37 23.46 11.75 -6.02
N THR A 38 23.10 12.71 -6.88
CA THR A 38 22.78 12.56 -8.31
C THR A 38 21.82 11.45 -8.77
N ALA A 39 20.70 11.91 -9.36
CA ALA A 39 19.79 11.11 -10.16
C ALA A 39 20.50 10.36 -11.30
N LYS A 40 20.25 9.04 -11.40
CA LYS A 40 19.76 8.34 -12.59
C LYS A 40 19.73 6.82 -12.33
N GLU A 41 18.61 6.22 -12.73
CA GLU A 41 18.48 4.86 -13.27
C GLU A 41 18.66 3.63 -12.36
N ASN A 42 17.75 2.68 -12.59
CA ASN A 42 17.86 1.22 -12.44
C ASN A 42 17.30 0.53 -11.18
N VAL A 43 15.97 0.45 -11.11
CA VAL A 43 15.26 -0.59 -10.33
C VAL A 43 15.21 -1.93 -11.09
N ILE A 44 15.34 -1.92 -12.43
CA ILE A 44 15.23 -3.12 -13.27
C ILE A 44 16.56 -3.90 -13.40
N GLN A 45 17.72 -3.23 -13.24
CA GLN A 45 19.02 -3.87 -13.53
C GLN A 45 19.52 -4.81 -12.42
N TRP A 46 18.93 -4.79 -11.22
CA TRP A 46 19.33 -5.69 -10.13
C TRP A 46 18.62 -7.06 -10.15
N MET A 47 17.54 -7.23 -10.94
CA MET A 47 16.86 -8.52 -11.07
C MET A 47 17.55 -9.49 -12.04
N PHE A 48 18.51 -9.03 -12.85
CA PHE A 48 19.12 -9.84 -13.92
C PHE A 48 20.63 -10.09 -13.78
N ASN A 49 21.32 -9.51 -12.79
CA ASN A 49 22.80 -9.55 -12.71
C ASN A 49 23.36 -10.24 -11.44
N SER A 50 22.61 -11.12 -10.78
CA SER A 50 23.16 -11.93 -9.68
C SER A 50 23.60 -13.30 -10.17
N ASP A 51 24.68 -13.33 -10.96
CA ASP A 51 25.50 -14.51 -11.22
C ASP A 51 26.62 -14.58 -10.16
N GLU A 52 26.30 -15.07 -8.95
CA GLU A 52 27.34 -15.54 -8.02
C GLU A 52 27.02 -16.96 -7.52
N PRO A 53 28.02 -17.86 -7.49
CA PRO A 53 27.81 -19.28 -7.26
C PRO A 53 27.55 -19.58 -5.78
N PHE A 54 26.58 -20.45 -5.52
CA PHE A 54 26.35 -21.03 -4.20
C PHE A 54 27.55 -21.88 -3.76
N THR A 55 28.36 -21.37 -2.83
CA THR A 55 29.34 -22.19 -2.10
C THR A 55 28.72 -22.79 -0.85
N HIS A 56 28.64 -24.12 -0.82
CA HIS A 56 28.42 -24.96 0.35
C HIS A 56 29.65 -24.92 1.27
N ASP A 57 29.51 -24.30 2.44
CA ASP A 57 30.02 -24.75 3.75
C ASP A 57 30.19 -23.56 4.69
N ASN A 58 29.43 -23.54 5.79
CA ASN A 58 29.98 -23.67 7.14
C ASN A 58 28.97 -23.29 8.24
N THR A 59 28.83 -24.25 9.15
CA THR A 59 28.65 -24.10 10.61
C THR A 59 27.42 -23.37 11.14
N PHE A 60 26.55 -24.18 11.74
CA PHE A 60 25.47 -23.81 12.65
C PHE A 60 25.94 -22.89 13.79
N LEU A 61 25.87 -21.58 13.58
CA LEU A 61 25.80 -20.59 14.64
C LEU A 61 24.43 -19.91 14.55
N MET A 62 23.53 -20.35 15.43
CA MET A 62 22.21 -19.75 15.65
C MET A 62 22.35 -18.31 16.14
N HIS A 63 22.45 -17.36 15.23
CA HIS A 63 22.23 -15.95 15.54
C HIS A 63 20.72 -15.66 15.55
N SER A 64 20.20 -15.45 16.76
CA SER A 64 18.86 -14.91 17.01
C SER A 64 18.61 -13.62 16.20
N PRO A 65 17.53 -13.49 15.42
CA PRO A 65 17.43 -12.43 14.41
C PRO A 65 16.84 -11.10 14.92
N PHE A 66 17.04 -10.73 16.20
CA PHE A 66 16.49 -9.50 16.79
C PHE A 66 17.43 -8.75 17.75
N SER A 67 18.71 -8.63 17.43
CA SER A 67 19.63 -7.63 18.01
C SER A 67 20.66 -7.31 16.92
N PHE A 68 20.93 -6.09 16.49
CA PHE A 68 21.12 -4.83 17.20
C PHE A 68 20.64 -3.63 16.35
N GLY A 69 20.25 -2.52 17.00
CA GLY A 69 20.30 -1.18 16.39
C GLY A 69 19.00 -0.37 16.37
N THR A 70 18.52 0.03 17.56
CA THR A 70 17.68 1.21 17.87
C THR A 70 16.22 1.32 17.35
N ALA A 71 15.31 0.77 18.19
CA ALA A 71 13.99 1.29 18.62
C ALA A 71 12.71 1.13 17.75
N PRO A 72 11.51 0.95 18.36
CA PRO A 72 11.16 0.20 19.58
C PRO A 72 10.28 -1.04 19.27
N PRO A 73 10.12 -1.99 20.21
CA PRO A 73 9.00 -2.94 20.16
C PRO A 73 7.74 -2.12 20.41
N CYS A 74 6.95 -1.80 19.38
CA CYS A 74 5.71 -1.09 19.64
C CYS A 74 4.72 -2.08 20.25
N GLY A 75 4.44 -1.97 21.55
CA GLY A 75 3.48 -2.79 22.29
C GLY A 75 2.01 -2.55 21.90
N TYR A 76 1.73 -2.09 20.68
CA TYR A 76 0.38 -2.00 20.16
C TYR A 76 -0.03 -3.35 19.58
N ALA A 77 -1.26 -3.75 19.87
CA ALA A 77 -1.85 -4.90 19.19
C ALA A 77 -1.95 -4.60 17.70
N SER A 78 -1.76 -5.60 16.83
CA SER A 78 -1.91 -5.46 15.37
C SER A 78 -3.25 -4.85 14.97
N GLN A 79 -4.29 -5.04 15.78
CA GLN A 79 -5.59 -4.39 15.62
C GLN A 79 -5.52 -2.86 15.71
N ASP A 80 -4.77 -2.30 16.65
CA ASP A 80 -4.66 -0.85 16.83
C ASP A 80 -3.86 -0.23 15.68
N VAL A 81 -2.84 -0.94 15.20
CA VAL A 81 -2.07 -0.55 14.02
C VAL A 81 -2.97 -0.57 12.77
N ALA A 82 -3.74 -1.65 12.58
CA ALA A 82 -4.69 -1.76 11.48
C ALA A 82 -5.72 -0.62 11.52
N ARG A 83 -6.28 -0.34 12.71
CA ARG A 83 -7.22 0.77 12.91
C ARG A 83 -6.58 2.13 12.58
N SER A 84 -5.36 2.37 13.06
CA SER A 84 -4.61 3.60 12.78
C SER A 84 -4.38 3.82 11.29
N ILE A 85 -4.02 2.75 10.56
CA ILE A 85 -3.83 2.77 9.11
C ILE A 85 -5.16 3.03 8.40
N SER A 86 -6.23 2.32 8.76
CA SER A 86 -7.55 2.51 8.16
C SER A 86 -8.10 3.93 8.39
N LEU A 87 -7.81 4.56 9.54
CA LEU A 87 -8.23 5.94 9.83
C LEU A 87 -7.56 6.98 8.91
N GLN A 88 -6.43 6.65 8.27
CA GLN A 88 -5.83 7.53 7.27
C GLN A 88 -6.64 7.58 5.98
N TYR A 89 -7.52 6.60 5.73
CA TYR A 89 -8.40 6.61 4.58
C TYR A 89 -9.58 7.58 4.78
N GLN A 90 -9.43 8.78 4.24
CA GLN A 90 -10.53 9.71 4.02
C GLN A 90 -10.90 9.71 2.54
N LYS A 91 -12.15 9.37 2.22
CA LYS A 91 -12.64 9.16 0.84
C LYS A 91 -12.25 10.31 -0.10
N HIS A 92 -12.52 11.55 0.30
CA HIS A 92 -12.27 12.73 -0.51
C HIS A 92 -10.76 12.99 -0.71
N VAL A 93 -9.93 12.76 0.32
CA VAL A 93 -8.46 12.88 0.23
C VAL A 93 -7.89 11.84 -0.73
N TYR A 94 -8.33 10.59 -0.59
CA TYR A 94 -7.90 9.50 -1.44
C TYR A 94 -8.32 9.73 -2.90
N ALA A 95 -9.57 10.15 -3.12
CA ALA A 95 -10.07 10.52 -4.44
C ALA A 95 -9.23 11.63 -5.08
N TYR A 96 -8.89 12.67 -4.31
CA TYR A 96 -8.06 13.77 -4.81
C TYR A 96 -6.67 13.31 -5.24
N ALA A 97 -6.09 12.37 -4.49
CA ALA A 97 -4.81 11.75 -4.81
C ALA A 97 -4.88 10.80 -6.01
N LEU A 98 -6.04 10.15 -6.23
CA LEU A 98 -6.25 9.13 -7.24
C LEU A 98 -6.59 9.70 -8.64
N PHE A 99 -7.58 10.59 -8.73
CA PHE A 99 -8.10 11.10 -10.01
C PHE A 99 -7.26 12.23 -10.57
N SER A 100 -7.25 12.42 -11.89
CA SER A 100 -6.60 13.56 -12.57
C SER A 100 -7.35 14.87 -12.34
N GLY A 101 -6.68 16.00 -12.62
CA GLY A 101 -7.28 17.31 -12.40
C GLY A 101 -8.50 17.49 -13.31
N ASP A 102 -8.36 17.07 -14.56
CA ASP A 102 -9.41 17.09 -15.57
C ASP A 102 -10.63 16.27 -15.15
N ALA A 103 -10.44 15.07 -14.58
CA ALA A 103 -11.56 14.25 -14.12
C ALA A 103 -12.35 14.93 -12.99
N ILE A 104 -11.67 15.65 -12.10
CA ILE A 104 -12.30 16.42 -11.03
C ILE A 104 -13.09 17.61 -11.62
N PHE A 105 -12.49 18.36 -12.55
CA PHE A 105 -13.15 19.50 -13.20
C PHE A 105 -14.34 19.07 -14.05
N GLU A 106 -14.20 17.98 -14.81
CA GLU A 106 -15.28 17.48 -15.64
C GLU A 106 -16.48 17.09 -14.79
N ARG A 107 -16.25 16.42 -13.65
CA ARG A 107 -17.34 16.14 -12.71
C ARG A 107 -17.94 17.42 -12.12
N ALA A 108 -17.14 18.45 -11.86
CA ALA A 108 -17.64 19.74 -11.39
C ALA A 108 -18.54 20.44 -12.44
N ARG A 109 -18.16 20.39 -13.72
CA ARG A 109 -18.95 20.93 -14.84
C ARG A 109 -20.25 20.20 -15.04
N THR A 110 -20.25 18.86 -15.00
CA THR A 110 -21.48 18.06 -15.12
C THR A 110 -22.50 18.35 -14.00
N ARG A 111 -22.06 18.94 -12.88
CA ARG A 111 -22.91 19.38 -11.77
C ARG A 111 -23.17 20.89 -11.76
N CYS A 112 -22.73 21.62 -12.78
CA CYS A 112 -22.85 23.07 -12.90
C CYS A 112 -22.27 23.84 -11.70
N ILE A 113 -21.19 23.33 -11.09
CA ILE A 113 -20.52 23.95 -9.92
C ILE A 113 -19.45 24.96 -10.38
N VAL A 114 -18.90 24.76 -11.56
CA VAL A 114 -17.79 25.54 -12.13
C VAL A 114 -18.13 25.89 -13.57
N ASP A 115 -17.92 27.15 -13.94
CA ASP A 115 -18.09 27.61 -15.33
C ASP A 115 -17.10 26.94 -16.28
N ASP A 116 -17.53 26.69 -17.52
CA ASP A 116 -16.72 26.00 -18.54
C ASP A 116 -15.42 26.72 -18.88
N ASN A 117 -15.36 28.03 -18.64
CA ASN A 117 -14.22 28.90 -18.96
C ASN A 117 -13.10 28.90 -17.89
N ILE A 118 -13.26 28.17 -16.78
CA ILE A 118 -12.26 28.14 -15.71
C ILE A 118 -11.13 27.18 -16.06
N ASP A 119 -9.90 27.69 -16.03
CA ASP A 119 -8.65 26.95 -16.25
C ASP A 119 -8.33 26.01 -15.06
N PRO A 120 -8.36 24.68 -15.25
CA PRO A 120 -8.09 23.69 -14.19
C PRO A 120 -6.68 23.78 -13.60
N SER A 121 -5.71 24.23 -14.39
CA SER A 121 -4.29 24.22 -14.00
C SER A 121 -4.00 25.16 -12.83
N ARG A 122 -4.88 26.14 -12.58
CA ARG A 122 -4.72 27.18 -11.55
C ARG A 122 -5.30 26.84 -10.19
N PHE A 123 -6.10 25.77 -10.10
CA PHE A 123 -6.94 25.54 -8.93
C PHE A 123 -6.39 24.52 -7.94
N PHE A 124 -5.43 23.70 -8.37
CA PHE A 124 -4.99 22.54 -7.59
C PHE A 124 -3.77 22.80 -6.74
N VAL A 125 -3.64 21.97 -5.70
CA VAL A 125 -2.46 21.87 -4.85
C VAL A 125 -1.89 20.46 -4.96
N HIS A 126 -0.62 20.31 -4.59
CA HIS A 126 0.02 19.01 -4.59
C HIS A 126 -0.74 18.02 -3.65
N PRO A 127 -1.19 16.83 -4.12
CA PRO A 127 -2.05 15.94 -3.33
C PRO A 127 -1.48 15.47 -1.99
N LEU A 128 -0.15 15.29 -1.88
CA LEU A 128 0.48 14.97 -0.58
C LEU A 128 0.27 16.03 0.50
N VAL A 129 0.05 17.29 0.13
CA VAL A 129 -0.23 18.36 1.10
C VAL A 129 -1.59 18.12 1.74
N LEU A 130 -2.61 17.78 0.94
CA LEU A 130 -3.95 17.44 1.44
C LEU A 130 -3.95 16.11 2.19
N ALA A 131 -3.15 15.13 1.75
CA ALA A 131 -3.04 13.86 2.45
C ALA A 131 -2.52 14.02 3.89
N ARG A 132 -1.60 14.97 4.11
CA ARG A 132 -1.04 15.29 5.42
C ARG A 132 -1.92 16.21 6.26
N HIS A 133 -2.66 17.10 5.59
CA HIS A 133 -3.45 18.15 6.23
C HIS A 133 -4.85 18.24 5.61
N PRO A 134 -5.69 17.21 5.77
CA PRO A 134 -7.05 17.21 5.23
C PRO A 134 -7.90 18.35 5.80
N GLU A 135 -7.64 18.76 7.05
CA GLU A 135 -8.31 19.88 7.70
C GLU A 135 -8.06 21.23 7.02
N ARG A 136 -7.03 21.33 6.16
CA ARG A 136 -6.66 22.57 5.46
C ARG A 136 -7.31 22.73 4.10
N ILE A 137 -8.18 21.81 3.67
CA ILE A 137 -8.95 21.95 2.42
C ILE A 137 -9.66 23.32 2.34
N PRO A 138 -10.39 23.80 3.37
CA PRO A 138 -10.94 25.16 3.41
C PRO A 138 -9.92 26.27 3.19
N SER A 139 -8.70 26.11 3.69
CA SER A 139 -7.64 27.11 3.54
C SER A 139 -7.04 27.12 2.13
N PHE A 140 -7.02 25.99 1.43
CA PHE A 140 -6.47 25.89 0.08
C PHE A 140 -7.46 26.27 -1.01
N PHE A 141 -8.73 25.90 -0.85
CA PHE A 141 -9.76 26.06 -1.89
C PHE A 141 -10.82 27.10 -1.54
N GLY A 142 -10.81 27.64 -0.32
CA GLY A 142 -11.83 28.55 0.22
C GLY A 142 -12.93 27.80 0.97
N ALA A 143 -13.37 28.36 2.09
CA ALA A 143 -14.35 27.73 2.98
C ALA A 143 -15.71 27.48 2.30
N GLU A 144 -16.14 28.39 1.43
CA GLU A 144 -17.41 28.27 0.70
C GLU A 144 -17.37 27.20 -0.40
N ARG A 145 -16.23 27.02 -1.06
CA ARG A 145 -16.06 26.09 -2.19
C ARG A 145 -15.74 24.67 -1.76
N SER A 146 -15.15 24.53 -0.58
CA SER A 146 -14.66 23.24 -0.07
C SER A 146 -15.73 22.16 0.10
N PRO A 147 -16.95 22.46 0.60
CA PRO A 147 -18.02 21.48 0.65
C PRO A 147 -18.36 20.87 -0.72
N PHE A 148 -18.44 21.70 -1.76
CA PHE A 148 -18.70 21.25 -3.13
C PHE A 148 -17.58 20.38 -3.68
N LEU A 149 -16.31 20.75 -3.43
CA LEU A 149 -15.17 19.93 -3.82
C LEU A 149 -15.18 18.57 -3.12
N ILE A 150 -15.43 18.54 -1.80
CA ILE A 150 -15.51 17.29 -1.02
C ILE A 150 -16.64 16.41 -1.55
N GLU A 151 -17.78 17.00 -1.91
CA GLU A 151 -18.91 16.28 -2.50
C GLU A 151 -18.56 15.67 -3.85
N ILE A 152 -17.97 16.46 -4.77
CA ILE A 152 -17.50 15.98 -6.09
C ILE A 152 -16.52 14.81 -5.92
N LEU A 153 -15.54 14.94 -5.02
CA LEU A 153 -14.53 13.91 -4.78
C LEU A 153 -15.14 12.64 -4.18
N THR A 154 -16.11 12.79 -3.27
CA THR A 154 -16.83 11.66 -2.66
C THR A 154 -17.70 10.95 -3.70
N ASP A 155 -18.30 11.70 -4.62
CA ASP A 155 -19.08 11.15 -5.73
C ASP A 155 -18.21 10.42 -6.75
N LEU A 156 -17.04 10.98 -7.09
CA LEU A 156 -16.07 10.34 -7.98
C LEU A 156 -15.60 8.99 -7.44
N ILE A 157 -15.21 8.92 -6.16
CA ILE A 157 -14.75 7.66 -5.58
C ILE A 157 -15.91 6.66 -5.42
N ARG A 158 -17.13 7.13 -5.15
CA ARG A 158 -18.31 6.26 -5.12
C ARG A 158 -18.57 5.62 -6.49
N ALA A 159 -18.58 6.42 -7.56
CA ALA A 159 -18.75 5.91 -8.92
C ALA A 159 -17.61 4.97 -9.31
N HIS A 160 -16.38 5.28 -8.89
CA HIS A 160 -15.24 4.38 -9.10
C HIS A 160 -15.40 3.06 -8.36
N ASP A 161 -15.90 3.06 -7.12
CA ASP A 161 -16.08 1.86 -6.29
C ASP A 161 -17.08 0.85 -6.88
N GLU A 162 -18.01 1.29 -7.74
CA GLU A 162 -18.94 0.42 -8.46
C GLU A 162 -18.22 -0.51 -9.45
N GLU A 163 -17.12 -0.02 -10.04
CA GLU A 163 -16.32 -0.71 -11.06
C GLU A 163 -14.89 -1.03 -10.59
N ALA A 164 -14.53 -0.66 -9.36
CA ALA A 164 -13.16 -0.72 -8.86
C ALA A 164 -12.66 -2.17 -8.74
N PRO A 165 -11.54 -2.52 -9.40
CA PRO A 165 -10.95 -3.85 -9.29
C PRO A 165 -10.64 -4.26 -7.84
N LEU A 166 -10.21 -3.34 -6.98
CA LEU A 166 -9.92 -3.60 -5.58
C LEU A 166 -11.18 -4.05 -4.81
N VAL A 167 -12.28 -3.31 -4.91
CA VAL A 167 -13.53 -3.61 -4.21
C VAL A 167 -14.07 -4.96 -4.68
N HIS A 168 -14.09 -5.17 -6.00
CA HIS A 168 -14.51 -6.44 -6.60
C HIS A 168 -13.62 -7.60 -6.14
N LYS A 169 -12.30 -7.41 -6.12
CA LYS A 169 -11.34 -8.43 -5.70
C LYS A 169 -11.51 -8.81 -4.24
N CYS A 170 -11.64 -7.83 -3.33
CA CYS A 170 -11.91 -8.11 -1.92
C CYS A 170 -13.20 -8.93 -1.76
N ARG A 171 -14.25 -8.62 -2.53
CA ARG A 171 -15.49 -9.41 -2.53
C ARG A 171 -15.28 -10.85 -2.99
N LEU A 172 -14.58 -11.05 -4.11
CA LEU A 172 -14.29 -12.38 -4.65
C LEU A 172 -13.46 -13.24 -3.70
N LEU A 173 -12.54 -12.62 -2.95
CA LEU A 173 -11.69 -13.29 -1.96
C LEU A 173 -12.41 -13.54 -0.61
N GLY A 174 -13.71 -13.22 -0.51
CA GLY A 174 -14.49 -13.39 0.73
C GLY A 174 -14.07 -12.45 1.87
N MET A 175 -13.42 -11.33 1.54
CA MET A 175 -12.98 -10.34 2.53
C MET A 175 -14.12 -9.37 2.90
N ASP A 176 -14.11 -8.90 4.15
CA ASP A 176 -14.95 -7.75 4.56
C ASP A 176 -14.53 -6.50 3.78
N GLN A 177 -15.31 -6.15 2.75
CA GLN A 177 -15.00 -5.06 1.82
C GLN A 177 -14.78 -3.73 2.56
N ALA A 178 -15.61 -3.41 3.55
CA ALA A 178 -15.53 -2.11 4.23
C ALA A 178 -14.21 -1.97 5.01
N LYS A 179 -13.80 -3.04 5.70
CA LYS A 179 -12.58 -3.03 6.52
C LYS A 179 -11.32 -3.13 5.68
N TRP A 180 -11.28 -4.07 4.73
CA TRP A 180 -10.11 -4.31 3.89
C TRP A 180 -9.84 -3.18 2.91
N VAL A 181 -10.86 -2.64 2.24
CA VAL A 181 -10.67 -1.51 1.31
C VAL A 181 -10.20 -0.28 2.08
N SER A 182 -10.77 0.00 3.26
CA SER A 182 -10.34 1.10 4.12
C SER A 182 -8.89 0.94 4.57
N PHE A 183 -8.50 -0.26 5.02
CA PHE A 183 -7.13 -0.55 5.42
C PHE A 183 -6.15 -0.40 4.25
N LEU A 184 -6.45 -0.98 3.09
CA LEU A 184 -5.56 -0.98 1.93
C LEU A 184 -5.39 0.42 1.34
N ARG A 185 -6.49 1.17 1.18
CA ARG A 185 -6.43 2.57 0.72
C ARG A 185 -5.77 3.49 1.75
N GLY A 186 -5.98 3.23 3.03
CA GLY A 186 -5.27 3.92 4.12
C GLY A 186 -3.78 3.66 4.06
N LEU A 187 -3.37 2.40 3.87
CA LEU A 187 -1.98 2.00 3.73
C LEU A 187 -1.31 2.69 2.53
N CYS A 188 -2.00 2.79 1.39
CA CYS A 188 -1.54 3.56 0.23
C CYS A 188 -1.20 5.01 0.59
N LEU A 189 -2.09 5.70 1.33
CA LEU A 189 -1.84 7.06 1.80
C LEU A 189 -0.71 7.13 2.81
N CYS A 190 -0.64 6.20 3.76
CA CYS A 190 0.45 6.12 4.73
C CYS A 190 1.82 5.98 4.03
N VAL A 191 1.91 5.11 3.03
CA VAL A 191 3.13 4.90 2.23
C VAL A 191 3.50 6.15 1.46
N ALA A 192 2.54 6.79 0.78
CA ALA A 192 2.78 8.02 0.02
C ALA A 192 3.27 9.17 0.92
N GLN A 193 2.71 9.27 2.13
CA GLN A 193 3.09 10.28 3.12
C GLN A 193 4.40 9.94 3.86
N ARG A 194 4.85 8.68 3.78
CA ARG A 194 5.95 8.10 4.57
C ARG A 194 5.67 8.20 6.08
N LEU A 195 4.50 7.73 6.51
CA LEU A 195 4.15 7.69 7.93
C LEU A 195 4.88 6.55 8.65
N PRO A 196 5.40 6.75 9.88
CA PRO A 196 6.12 5.70 10.61
C PRO A 196 5.33 4.41 10.82
N VAL A 197 4.00 4.51 10.94
CA VAL A 197 3.08 3.35 11.12
C VAL A 197 3.19 2.32 10.01
N VAL A 198 3.65 2.72 8.82
CA VAL A 198 3.87 1.85 7.66
C VAL A 198 4.85 0.71 7.98
N SER A 199 5.85 0.97 8.82
CA SER A 199 6.81 -0.06 9.27
C SER A 199 6.17 -1.18 10.09
N GLN A 200 4.99 -0.95 10.66
CA GLN A 200 4.25 -1.92 11.46
C GLN A 200 3.18 -2.67 10.65
N ALA A 201 2.89 -2.25 9.42
CA ALA A 201 1.86 -2.86 8.57
C ALA A 201 2.16 -4.34 8.25
N VAL A 202 3.44 -4.75 8.24
CA VAL A 202 3.81 -6.17 8.01
C VAL A 202 3.32 -7.07 9.13
N PHE A 203 3.37 -6.61 10.37
CA PHE A 203 2.90 -7.41 11.51
C PHE A 203 1.38 -7.61 11.44
N VAL A 204 0.65 -6.58 11.01
CA VAL A 204 -0.79 -6.69 10.73
C VAL A 204 -1.07 -7.73 9.65
N ILE A 205 -0.33 -7.66 8.53
CA ILE A 205 -0.46 -8.61 7.42
C ILE A 205 -0.13 -10.04 7.88
N GLU A 206 0.96 -10.21 8.62
CA GLU A 206 1.40 -11.50 9.15
C GLU A 206 0.33 -12.12 10.06
N ASP A 207 -0.21 -11.34 11.00
CA ASP A 207 -1.24 -11.85 11.91
C ASP A 207 -2.54 -12.24 11.19
N CYS A 208 -2.91 -11.51 10.13
CA CYS A 208 -4.03 -11.88 9.27
C CYS A 208 -3.79 -13.22 8.56
N ILE A 209 -2.56 -13.46 8.10
CA ILE A 209 -2.19 -14.70 7.38
C ILE A 209 -2.09 -15.89 8.35
N ILE A 210 -1.51 -15.71 9.53
CA ILE A 210 -1.39 -16.77 10.55
C ILE A 210 -2.77 -17.15 11.09
N GLY A 211 -3.74 -16.23 11.07
CA GLY A 211 -5.02 -16.42 11.74
C GLY A 211 -4.87 -16.40 13.27
N SER A 212 -3.70 -15.94 13.77
CA SER A 212 -3.42 -15.63 15.17
C SER A 212 -4.10 -14.34 15.60
N CYS A 213 -4.44 -13.48 14.65
CA CYS A 213 -5.41 -12.44 14.90
C CYS A 213 -6.75 -13.12 15.17
N GLY A 214 -7.10 -13.29 16.44
CA GLY A 214 -8.50 -13.30 16.89
C GLY A 214 -9.17 -11.94 16.63
N SER A 215 -8.81 -11.25 15.55
CA SER A 215 -9.20 -9.87 15.27
C SER A 215 -10.37 -9.86 14.32
N ASP A 216 -11.49 -9.38 14.84
CA ASP A 216 -12.67 -9.01 14.05
C ASP A 216 -12.39 -7.80 13.13
N PHE A 217 -11.21 -7.19 13.20
CA PHE A 217 -10.91 -5.95 12.48
C PHE A 217 -10.48 -6.18 11.01
N LEU A 218 -9.72 -7.22 10.71
CA LEU A 218 -9.45 -7.64 9.33
C LEU A 218 -9.68 -9.14 9.20
N PRO A 219 -10.95 -9.58 9.28
CA PRO A 219 -11.26 -11.00 9.22
C PRO A 219 -10.88 -11.56 7.86
N LEU A 220 -10.29 -12.75 7.86
CA LEU A 220 -9.89 -13.45 6.65
C LEU A 220 -10.05 -14.96 6.83
N ALA A 221 -10.90 -15.57 6.02
CA ALA A 221 -11.16 -16.99 6.03
C ALA A 221 -10.14 -17.77 5.17
N GLY A 222 -10.10 -19.09 5.34
CA GLY A 222 -9.22 -20.00 4.61
C GLY A 222 -8.02 -20.45 5.43
N ASP A 223 -7.21 -21.35 4.86
CA ASP A 223 -5.97 -21.82 5.47
C ASP A 223 -4.82 -20.80 5.32
N TYR A 224 -3.68 -21.07 5.95
CA TYR A 224 -2.52 -20.19 5.92
C TYR A 224 -2.08 -19.78 4.50
N ASN A 225 -2.07 -20.72 3.55
CA ASN A 225 -1.62 -20.46 2.19
C ASN A 225 -2.67 -19.65 1.42
N ALA A 226 -3.95 -20.03 1.52
CA ALA A 226 -5.06 -19.32 0.90
C ALA A 226 -5.13 -17.87 1.38
N ARG A 227 -4.95 -17.64 2.70
CA ARG A 227 -4.88 -16.30 3.29
C ARG A 227 -3.68 -15.51 2.78
N GLY A 228 -2.50 -16.13 2.70
CA GLY A 228 -1.30 -15.52 2.14
C GLY A 228 -1.48 -15.02 0.71
N VAL A 229 -2.01 -15.88 -0.16
CA VAL A 229 -2.30 -15.54 -1.56
C VAL A 229 -3.39 -14.46 -1.66
N ALA A 230 -4.47 -14.56 -0.88
CA ALA A 230 -5.54 -13.57 -0.87
C ALA A 230 -5.05 -12.18 -0.45
N VAL A 231 -4.20 -12.09 0.58
CA VAL A 231 -3.61 -10.81 1.00
C VAL A 231 -2.66 -10.27 -0.07
N ALA A 232 -1.84 -11.11 -0.70
CA ALA A 232 -0.97 -10.70 -1.80
C ALA A 232 -1.78 -10.13 -2.98
N GLU A 233 -2.86 -10.81 -3.38
CA GLU A 233 -3.81 -10.35 -4.41
C GLU A 233 -4.41 -8.97 -4.07
N ALA A 234 -4.93 -8.82 -2.85
CA ALA A 234 -5.60 -7.58 -2.44
C ALA A 234 -4.62 -6.40 -2.37
N ILE A 235 -3.39 -6.63 -1.88
CA ILE A 235 -2.33 -5.62 -1.88
C ILE A 235 -1.93 -5.25 -3.31
N MET A 236 -1.85 -6.21 -4.24
CA MET A 236 -1.56 -5.91 -5.65
C MET A 236 -2.64 -5.02 -6.26
N GLU A 237 -3.92 -5.33 -6.04
CA GLU A 237 -5.01 -4.49 -6.57
C GLU A 237 -4.99 -3.08 -5.97
N ALA A 238 -4.72 -2.94 -4.67
CA ALA A 238 -4.58 -1.63 -4.03
C ALA A 238 -3.37 -0.86 -4.59
N ALA A 239 -2.26 -1.57 -4.83
CA ALA A 239 -1.07 -1.01 -5.46
C ALA A 239 -1.34 -0.58 -6.89
N VAL A 240 -2.11 -1.33 -7.68
CA VAL A 240 -2.47 -0.98 -9.05
C VAL A 240 -3.45 0.19 -9.09
N GLU A 241 -4.48 0.18 -8.25
CA GLU A 241 -5.45 1.27 -8.11
C GLU A 241 -4.71 2.57 -7.77
N PHE A 242 -3.96 2.54 -6.67
CA PHE A 242 -3.18 3.69 -6.20
C PHE A 242 -1.80 3.79 -6.85
N GLY A 243 -1.45 3.06 -7.92
CA GLY A 243 -0.12 3.11 -8.57
C GLY A 243 1.06 3.21 -7.59
N SER A 244 1.07 2.38 -6.56
CA SER A 244 2.06 2.36 -5.48
C SER A 244 3.06 1.25 -5.71
N ILE A 245 4.20 1.57 -6.32
CA ILE A 245 5.29 0.62 -6.55
C ILE A 245 5.73 -0.09 -5.28
N PRO A 246 5.89 0.61 -4.14
CA PRO A 246 6.22 -0.09 -2.91
C PRO A 246 5.17 -1.18 -2.59
N LEU A 247 3.88 -0.87 -2.61
CA LEU A 247 2.89 -1.91 -2.27
C LEU A 247 2.86 -3.06 -3.30
N ALA A 248 3.14 -2.77 -4.57
CA ALA A 248 3.28 -3.82 -5.58
C ALA A 248 4.46 -4.76 -5.26
N ASP A 249 5.62 -4.21 -4.87
CA ASP A 249 6.78 -4.99 -4.44
C ASP A 249 6.48 -5.83 -3.18
N LEU A 250 5.76 -5.26 -2.21
CA LEU A 250 5.32 -6.00 -1.01
C LEU A 250 4.43 -7.18 -1.40
N SER A 251 3.49 -6.97 -2.33
CA SER A 251 2.65 -8.04 -2.85
C SER A 251 3.47 -9.14 -3.55
N LEU A 252 4.44 -8.78 -4.40
CA LEU A 252 5.32 -9.75 -5.06
C LEU A 252 6.14 -10.57 -4.06
N CYS A 253 6.65 -9.92 -3.01
CA CYS A 253 7.34 -10.61 -1.93
C CYS A 253 6.43 -11.63 -1.25
N LEU A 254 5.16 -11.31 -1.02
CA LEU A 254 4.18 -12.26 -0.47
C LEU A 254 3.87 -13.39 -1.47
N TYR A 255 3.61 -13.09 -2.75
CA TYR A 255 3.36 -14.13 -3.75
C TYR A 255 4.47 -15.18 -3.80
N ARG A 256 5.74 -14.76 -3.77
CA ARG A 256 6.91 -15.65 -3.77
C ARG A 256 7.02 -16.55 -2.53
N GLN A 257 6.30 -16.26 -1.45
CA GLN A 257 6.27 -17.10 -0.26
C GLN A 257 5.25 -18.24 -0.37
N PHE A 258 4.16 -18.01 -1.09
CA PHE A 258 3.03 -18.96 -1.16
C PHE A 258 2.96 -19.68 -2.51
N LEU A 259 3.59 -19.14 -3.55
CA LEU A 259 3.62 -19.70 -4.89
C LEU A 259 5.07 -19.96 -5.32
N THR A 260 5.27 -21.07 -6.02
CA THR A 260 6.56 -21.44 -6.62
C THR A 260 6.98 -20.47 -7.72
N GLU A 261 6.02 -19.98 -8.50
CA GLU A 261 6.22 -19.01 -9.56
C GLU A 261 5.20 -17.87 -9.43
N THR A 262 5.63 -16.64 -9.74
CA THR A 262 4.71 -15.50 -9.76
C THR A 262 3.85 -15.56 -11.03
N PRO A 263 2.51 -15.57 -10.91
CA PRO A 263 1.62 -15.63 -12.07
C PRO A 263 1.85 -14.50 -13.07
N ILE A 264 1.72 -14.77 -14.37
CA ILE A 264 2.00 -13.79 -15.43
C ILE A 264 1.06 -12.58 -15.38
N ASP A 265 -0.18 -12.76 -14.92
CA ASP A 265 -1.16 -11.71 -14.72
C ASP A 265 -0.76 -10.75 -13.58
N VAL A 266 -0.05 -11.24 -12.56
CA VAL A 266 0.55 -10.40 -11.51
C VAL A 266 1.64 -9.51 -12.10
N MET A 267 2.46 -10.02 -13.03
CA MET A 267 3.47 -9.23 -13.73
C MET A 267 2.86 -8.17 -14.67
N LYS A 268 1.74 -8.49 -15.33
CA LYS A 268 0.96 -7.51 -16.10
C LYS A 268 0.41 -6.41 -15.19
N ARG A 269 -0.14 -6.77 -14.03
CA ARG A 269 -0.62 -5.83 -13.02
C ARG A 269 0.51 -4.92 -12.51
N LEU A 270 1.71 -5.46 -12.24
CA LEU A 270 2.89 -4.66 -11.88
C LEU A 270 3.26 -3.63 -12.96
N SER A 271 3.20 -4.01 -14.23
CA SER A 271 3.47 -3.10 -15.35
C SER A 271 2.45 -1.95 -15.38
N ILE A 272 1.16 -2.26 -15.21
CA ILE A 272 0.09 -1.25 -15.09
C ILE A 272 0.32 -0.33 -13.88
N CYS A 273 0.70 -0.90 -12.72
CA CYS A 273 1.03 -0.15 -11.52
C CYS A 273 2.15 0.87 -11.79
N THR A 274 3.20 0.45 -12.50
CA THR A 274 4.35 1.29 -12.89
C THR A 274 3.90 2.45 -13.76
N THR A 275 3.19 2.19 -14.86
CA THR A 275 2.68 3.24 -15.73
C THR A 275 1.75 4.21 -14.99
N ARG A 276 0.88 3.71 -14.10
CA ARG A 276 0.02 4.55 -13.26
C ARG A 276 0.81 5.39 -12.27
N SER A 277 1.89 4.85 -11.70
CA SER A 277 2.77 5.56 -10.77
C SER A 277 3.45 6.74 -11.45
N GLU A 278 4.02 6.52 -12.64
CA GLU A 278 4.66 7.56 -13.45
C GLU A 278 3.67 8.64 -13.86
N ARG A 279 2.52 8.25 -14.42
CA ARG A 279 1.45 9.19 -14.78
C ARG A 279 1.02 10.03 -13.57
N ARG A 280 0.83 9.39 -12.41
CA ARG A 280 0.45 10.10 -11.19
C ARG A 280 1.53 11.06 -10.73
N SER A 281 2.80 10.65 -10.77
CA SER A 281 3.92 11.54 -10.39
C SER A 281 3.95 12.79 -11.26
N LEU A 282 3.68 12.67 -12.56
CA LEU A 282 3.58 13.80 -13.48
C LEU A 282 2.37 14.69 -13.15
N GLU A 283 1.19 14.10 -12.96
CA GLU A 283 -0.04 14.82 -12.57
C GLU A 283 0.12 15.57 -11.24
N TRP A 284 0.68 14.92 -10.23
CA TRP A 284 0.95 15.54 -8.93
C TRP A 284 1.98 16.66 -9.05
N GLY A 285 3.01 16.47 -9.89
CA GLY A 285 3.98 17.50 -10.24
C GLY A 285 3.31 18.73 -10.84
N LEU A 286 2.43 18.55 -11.83
CA LEU A 286 1.67 19.64 -12.46
C LEU A 286 0.87 20.44 -11.43
N ARG A 287 0.14 19.77 -10.53
CA ARG A 287 -0.61 20.43 -9.43
C ARG A 287 0.26 21.10 -8.38
N GLY A 288 1.53 20.71 -8.27
CA GLY A 288 2.50 21.33 -7.38
C GLY A 288 3.19 22.56 -7.98
N THR A 289 3.20 22.69 -9.31
CA THR A 289 3.87 23.79 -10.03
C THR A 289 3.02 25.04 -10.19
N THR A 290 1.74 24.99 -9.85
CA THR A 290 0.84 26.13 -9.92
C THR A 290 1.24 27.20 -8.91
N LYS A 291 1.85 28.28 -9.41
CA LYS A 291 2.23 29.45 -8.60
C LYS A 291 0.99 30.00 -7.88
N ARG A 292 1.10 30.22 -6.56
CA ARG A 292 0.12 30.98 -5.78
C ARG A 292 -0.15 32.30 -6.51
N ILE A 293 -1.36 32.49 -7.01
CA ILE A 293 -1.83 33.83 -7.37
C ILE A 293 -2.27 34.44 -6.03
N SER A 294 -1.45 35.39 -5.56
CA SER A 294 -1.77 36.34 -4.50
C SER A 294 -2.84 37.32 -4.96
#